data_AF-A0A6J3QZD0-F1
#
_entry.id   AF-A0A6J3QZD0-F1
#
_cell.length_a   1.000
_cell.length_b   1.000
_cell.length_c   1.000
_cell.angle_alpha   90.00
_cell.angle_beta   90.00
_cell.angle_gamma   90.00
#
_symmetry.space_group_name_H-M   'P 1'
#
loop_
_entity.id
_entity.type
_entity.pdbx_description
1 polymer ?
#
loop_
_entity_poly.entity_id
_entity_poly.type
_entity_poly.pdbx_seq_one_letter_code
_entity_poly.pdbx_strand_id
1 'polypeptide(L)'
;MAAGVPCALVTSCSSTFSADRLVQHILGTEDLIVEVTANDAVRFYPWTIDNKYYSADINLCVVPNKFLVTAEIAESVQAFVVYFDSTQKSGLDSVSSWLPLAEAWLPEVMILVCDRVSENGVNRQKAQEWCIKHGFELVELSPEELPEEDDDFPESTGVKRIVQALNANVWSNVVMKNDRNQGFNLLSSLAGANHSTGSAETCHSEQPQLPAAERTEPLLDHRGGASNTTDTQVDSIADKAATLPHEQRKLHAEKVAKAFWMAIGGDRDEIEGLSSDEEH
;
A
#
# COMPACT_ATOMS: atom_id res chain seq x y z
N MET A 1 -0.31 -8.20 -25.87
CA MET A 1 -1.02 -8.77 -24.71
C MET A 1 -0.49 -10.17 -24.39
N ALA A 2 0.56 -10.24 -23.58
CA ALA A 2 0.80 -11.46 -22.82
C ALA A 2 -0.32 -11.54 -21.77
N ALA A 3 -1.22 -12.52 -21.89
CA ALA A 3 -2.28 -12.73 -20.91
C ALA A 3 -1.67 -12.85 -19.50
N GLY A 4 -2.24 -12.14 -18.52
CA GLY A 4 -1.84 -12.26 -17.11
C GLY A 4 -0.72 -11.32 -16.62
N VAL A 5 -0.31 -10.30 -17.39
CA VAL A 5 0.56 -9.23 -16.85
C VAL A 5 -0.28 -8.30 -15.96
N PRO A 6 0.11 -8.08 -14.69
CA PRO A 6 -0.64 -7.20 -13.81
C PRO A 6 -0.62 -5.75 -14.28
N CYS A 7 -1.67 -4.99 -13.98
CA CYS A 7 -1.77 -3.61 -14.40
C CYS A 7 -2.24 -2.64 -13.31
N ALA A 8 -1.78 -1.39 -13.44
CA ALA A 8 -2.42 -0.25 -12.82
C ALA A 8 -3.45 0.31 -13.80
N LEU A 9 -4.73 0.29 -13.45
CA LEU A 9 -5.76 0.93 -14.27
C LEU A 9 -5.71 2.44 -14.04
N VAL A 10 -5.54 3.19 -15.13
CA VAL A 10 -5.45 4.66 -15.11
C VAL A 10 -6.63 5.22 -15.91
N THR A 11 -7.41 6.10 -15.28
CA THR A 11 -8.53 6.77 -15.96
C THR A 11 -8.63 8.24 -15.56
N SER A 12 -9.35 9.03 -16.35
CA SER A 12 -9.62 10.44 -16.05
C SER A 12 -11.10 10.74 -16.19
N CYS A 13 -11.63 11.37 -15.16
CA CYS A 13 -12.98 11.93 -15.11
C CYS A 13 -12.99 13.43 -15.48
N SER A 14 -11.94 13.93 -16.15
CA SER A 14 -11.82 15.31 -16.63
C SER A 14 -11.88 15.39 -18.16
N SER A 15 -12.48 16.47 -18.69
CA SER A 15 -12.45 16.78 -20.12
C SER A 15 -11.20 17.51 -20.57
N THR A 16 -10.43 18.08 -19.64
CA THR A 16 -9.26 18.94 -19.92
C THR A 16 -7.93 18.23 -19.67
N PHE A 17 -7.95 17.13 -18.92
CA PHE A 17 -6.76 16.35 -18.58
C PHE A 17 -7.02 14.87 -18.85
N SER A 18 -6.36 14.30 -19.86
CA SER A 18 -6.53 12.90 -20.24
C SER A 18 -5.67 11.96 -19.38
N ALA A 19 -6.14 10.71 -19.18
CA ALA A 19 -5.37 9.66 -18.53
C ALA A 19 -4.02 9.38 -19.21
N ASP A 20 -3.92 9.56 -20.53
CA ASP A 20 -2.65 9.45 -21.27
C ASP A 20 -1.59 10.44 -20.80
N ARG A 21 -1.99 11.68 -20.53
CA ARG A 21 -1.08 12.70 -20.00
C ARG A 21 -0.60 12.34 -18.60
N LEU A 22 -1.48 11.72 -17.79
CA LEU A 22 -1.06 11.19 -16.49
C LEU A 22 -0.03 10.08 -16.64
N VAL A 23 -0.24 9.15 -17.58
CA VAL A 23 0.72 8.08 -17.87
C VAL A 23 2.05 8.63 -18.39
N GLN A 24 2.04 9.61 -19.30
CA GLN A 24 3.24 10.30 -19.76
C GLN A 24 4.02 10.93 -18.61
N HIS A 25 3.31 11.57 -17.67
CA HIS A 25 3.94 12.11 -16.46
C HIS A 25 4.56 11.00 -15.60
N ILE A 26 3.83 9.90 -15.34
CA ILE A 26 4.32 8.76 -14.54
C ILE A 26 5.57 8.14 -15.15
N LEU A 27 5.60 7.96 -16.47
CA LEU A 27 6.71 7.35 -17.20
C LEU A 27 7.86 8.33 -17.50
N GLY A 28 7.64 9.62 -17.32
CA GLY A 28 8.63 10.67 -17.56
C GLY A 28 9.03 10.82 -19.04
N THR A 29 8.20 10.37 -19.98
CA THR A 29 8.48 10.45 -21.42
C THR A 29 7.20 10.63 -22.24
N GLU A 30 7.31 11.37 -23.35
CA GLU A 30 6.24 11.53 -24.33
C GLU A 30 6.30 10.46 -25.44
N ASP A 31 7.48 9.88 -25.67
CA ASP A 31 7.74 8.85 -26.68
C ASP A 31 7.36 7.46 -26.14
N LEU A 32 6.07 7.19 -26.06
CA LEU A 32 5.53 5.99 -25.45
C LEU A 32 5.32 4.84 -26.45
N ILE A 33 5.80 3.65 -26.08
CA ILE A 33 5.42 2.40 -26.75
C ILE A 33 4.04 2.02 -26.22
N VAL A 34 3.03 2.08 -27.09
CA VAL A 34 1.64 1.80 -26.73
C VAL A 34 1.21 0.50 -27.38
N GLU A 35 0.79 -0.46 -26.57
CA GLU A 35 0.02 -1.60 -27.04
C GLU A 35 -1.47 -1.24 -27.04
N VAL A 36 -2.11 -1.45 -28.16
CA VAL A 36 -3.45 -0.98 -28.42
C VAL A 36 -4.37 -2.18 -28.67
N THR A 37 -5.55 -2.19 -28.06
CA THR A 37 -6.56 -3.23 -28.35
C THR A 37 -7.06 -3.18 -29.79
N ALA A 38 -7.65 -4.25 -30.32
CA ALA A 38 -8.10 -4.32 -31.72
C ALA A 38 -9.05 -3.18 -32.15
N ASN A 39 -9.73 -2.51 -31.20
CA ASN A 39 -10.63 -1.37 -31.45
C ASN A 39 -10.02 -0.01 -31.08
N ASP A 40 -8.73 0.07 -30.76
CA ASP A 40 -8.00 1.27 -30.35
C ASP A 40 -8.61 2.04 -29.17
N ALA A 41 -9.37 1.33 -28.34
CA ALA A 41 -10.12 1.94 -27.24
C ALA A 41 -9.34 1.88 -25.93
N VAL A 42 -8.80 0.70 -25.57
CA VAL A 42 -7.94 0.53 -24.40
C VAL A 42 -6.48 0.50 -24.83
N ARG A 43 -5.64 1.21 -24.07
CA ARG A 43 -4.21 1.35 -24.31
C ARG A 43 -3.43 0.82 -23.12
N PHE A 44 -2.39 0.05 -23.41
CA PHE A 44 -1.47 -0.50 -22.43
C PHE A 44 -0.10 0.10 -22.67
N TYR A 45 0.47 0.62 -21.60
CA TYR A 45 1.81 1.18 -21.58
C TYR A 45 2.68 0.24 -20.75
N PRO A 46 3.51 -0.60 -21.37
CA PRO A 46 4.42 -1.48 -20.65
C PRO A 46 5.38 -0.66 -19.79
N TRP A 47 5.53 -1.06 -18.53
CA TRP A 47 6.43 -0.42 -17.60
C TRP A 47 7.09 -1.46 -16.71
N THR A 48 8.42 -1.45 -16.69
CA THR A 48 9.20 -2.26 -15.76
C THR A 48 9.50 -1.44 -14.51
N ILE A 49 8.95 -1.89 -13.39
CA ILE A 49 9.41 -1.45 -12.08
C ILE A 49 10.71 -2.20 -11.79
N ASP A 50 11.80 -1.46 -11.60
CA ASP A 50 13.09 -2.01 -11.25
C ASP A 50 13.70 -1.20 -10.10
N ASN A 51 13.38 -1.57 -8.87
CA ASN A 51 13.83 -0.85 -7.68
C ASN A 51 14.94 -1.64 -6.96
N LYS A 52 15.36 -1.19 -5.77
CA LYS A 52 16.43 -1.84 -4.99
C LYS A 52 16.07 -3.28 -4.57
N TYR A 53 14.79 -3.55 -4.34
CA TYR A 53 14.33 -4.79 -3.72
C TYR A 53 13.83 -5.81 -4.74
N TYR A 54 13.25 -5.35 -5.84
CA TYR A 54 12.62 -6.23 -6.82
C TYR A 54 12.56 -5.63 -8.22
N SER A 55 12.24 -6.49 -9.18
CA SER A 55 11.80 -6.12 -10.53
C SER A 55 10.41 -6.69 -10.81
N ALA A 56 9.55 -5.97 -11.53
CA ALA A 56 8.24 -6.43 -11.95
C ALA A 56 7.84 -5.75 -13.27
N ASP A 57 7.35 -6.53 -14.24
CA ASP A 57 6.82 -6.00 -15.50
C ASP A 57 5.31 -5.79 -15.37
N ILE A 58 4.84 -4.55 -15.50
CA ILE A 58 3.43 -4.22 -15.37
C ILE A 58 2.96 -3.44 -16.58
N ASN A 59 1.64 -3.26 -16.70
CA ASN A 59 1.07 -2.30 -17.64
C ASN A 59 0.42 -1.13 -16.90
N LEU A 60 0.59 0.09 -17.40
CA LEU A 60 -0.35 1.17 -17.11
C LEU A 60 -1.48 1.07 -18.14
N CYS A 61 -2.67 0.66 -17.69
CA CYS A 61 -3.82 0.38 -18.55
C CYS A 61 -4.75 1.60 -18.57
N VAL A 62 -4.77 2.32 -19.70
CA VAL A 62 -5.67 3.46 -19.88
C VAL A 62 -6.98 2.99 -20.50
N VAL A 63 -8.06 3.21 -19.75
CA VAL A 63 -9.43 2.88 -20.17
C VAL A 63 -10.25 4.17 -20.28
N PRO A 64 -10.73 4.56 -21.49
CA PRO A 64 -11.51 5.78 -21.68
C PRO A 64 -12.85 5.78 -20.95
N ASN A 65 -13.46 4.61 -20.77
CA ASN A 65 -14.70 4.46 -20.03
C ASN A 65 -14.82 3.04 -19.43
N LYS A 66 -15.45 2.93 -18.26
CA LYS A 66 -15.58 1.68 -17.51
C LYS A 66 -16.24 0.49 -18.23
N PHE A 67 -17.08 0.72 -19.24
CA PHE A 67 -17.70 -0.32 -20.07
C PHE A 67 -16.70 -1.03 -21.00
N LEU A 68 -15.48 -0.50 -21.15
CA LEU A 68 -14.40 -1.11 -21.90
C LEU A 68 -13.50 -2.02 -21.04
N VAL A 69 -13.74 -2.08 -19.73
CA VAL A 69 -13.05 -3.03 -18.85
C VAL A 69 -13.58 -4.43 -19.14
N THR A 70 -12.77 -5.25 -19.80
CA THR A 70 -13.06 -6.67 -20.04
C THR A 70 -12.76 -7.49 -18.79
N ALA A 71 -13.22 -8.75 -18.75
CA ALA A 71 -12.88 -9.67 -17.67
C ALA A 71 -11.35 -9.86 -17.53
N GLU A 72 -10.64 -9.98 -18.64
CA GLU A 72 -9.17 -10.09 -18.65
C GLU A 72 -8.49 -8.85 -18.05
N ILE A 73 -8.99 -7.65 -18.37
CA ILE A 73 -8.48 -6.42 -17.75
C ILE A 73 -8.78 -6.45 -16.25
N ALA A 74 -10.03 -6.73 -15.87
CA ALA A 74 -10.47 -6.75 -14.47
C ALA A 74 -9.63 -7.71 -13.61
N GLU A 75 -9.31 -8.90 -14.10
CA GLU A 75 -8.48 -9.90 -13.40
C GLU A 75 -7.01 -9.46 -13.25
N SER A 76 -6.54 -8.53 -14.08
CA SER A 76 -5.17 -8.01 -14.03
C SER A 76 -4.99 -6.76 -13.16
N VAL A 77 -6.07 -6.08 -12.76
CA VAL A 77 -5.99 -4.81 -12.00
C VAL A 77 -5.46 -5.07 -10.58
N GLN A 78 -4.35 -4.42 -10.22
CA GLN A 78 -3.77 -4.46 -8.86
C GLN A 78 -3.58 -3.07 -8.26
N ALA A 79 -3.67 -2.02 -9.08
CA ALA A 79 -3.71 -0.63 -8.65
C ALA A 79 -4.74 0.15 -9.46
N PHE A 80 -5.35 1.17 -8.85
CA PHE A 80 -6.30 2.05 -9.50
C PHE A 80 -5.95 3.52 -9.28
N VAL A 81 -5.70 4.24 -10.37
CA VAL A 81 -5.34 5.66 -10.37
C VAL A 81 -6.39 6.42 -11.19
N VAL A 82 -7.10 7.34 -10.54
CA VAL A 82 -8.18 8.09 -11.18
C VAL A 82 -7.99 9.59 -11.01
N TYR A 83 -7.92 10.29 -12.14
CA TYR A 83 -7.89 11.74 -12.14
C TYR A 83 -9.30 12.32 -12.09
N PHE A 84 -9.50 13.38 -11.31
CA PHE A 84 -10.73 14.19 -11.31
C PHE A 84 -10.42 15.68 -11.40
N ASP A 85 -11.35 16.43 -12.00
CA ASP A 85 -11.29 17.88 -12.00
C ASP A 85 -11.91 18.42 -10.71
N SER A 86 -11.04 18.90 -9.81
CA SER A 86 -11.47 19.48 -8.53
C SER A 86 -12.21 20.80 -8.69
N THR A 87 -12.05 21.53 -9.80
CA THR A 87 -12.79 22.80 -10.01
C THR A 87 -14.29 22.56 -10.20
N GLN A 88 -14.67 21.33 -10.56
CA GLN A 88 -16.05 20.91 -10.76
C GLN A 88 -16.64 20.36 -9.45
N LYS A 89 -17.73 20.96 -8.96
CA LYS A 89 -18.40 20.52 -7.71
C LYS A 89 -18.85 19.05 -7.73
N SER A 90 -19.16 18.54 -8.91
CA SER A 90 -19.53 17.15 -9.21
C SER A 90 -18.34 16.28 -9.62
N GLY A 91 -17.10 16.75 -9.48
CA GLY A 91 -15.91 16.04 -9.94
C GLY A 91 -15.79 14.63 -9.35
N LEU A 92 -16.18 14.45 -8.10
CA LEU A 92 -16.21 13.15 -7.41
C LEU A 92 -17.38 12.25 -7.84
N ASP A 93 -18.45 12.78 -8.45
CA ASP A 93 -19.61 11.98 -8.84
C ASP A 93 -19.22 11.00 -9.97
N SER A 94 -18.44 11.49 -10.94
CA SER A 94 -17.89 10.68 -12.03
C SER A 94 -16.97 9.58 -11.51
N VAL A 95 -16.12 9.90 -10.54
CA VAL A 95 -15.22 8.94 -9.87
C VAL A 95 -16.03 7.90 -9.10
N SER A 96 -17.05 8.32 -8.35
CA SER A 96 -17.92 7.45 -7.56
C SER A 96 -18.61 6.39 -8.42
N SER A 97 -18.81 6.67 -9.71
CA SER A 97 -19.36 5.71 -10.66
C SER A 97 -18.45 4.51 -10.98
N TRP A 98 -17.17 4.56 -10.58
CA TRP A 98 -16.18 3.47 -10.68
C TRP A 98 -16.10 2.61 -9.42
N LEU A 99 -16.66 3.06 -8.28
CA LEU A 99 -16.57 2.35 -7.01
C LEU A 99 -17.05 0.89 -7.07
N PRO A 100 -18.17 0.54 -7.74
CA PRO A 100 -18.59 -0.87 -7.83
C PRO A 100 -17.55 -1.78 -8.49
N LEU A 101 -16.74 -1.24 -9.40
CA LEU A 101 -15.65 -1.98 -10.02
C LEU A 101 -14.42 -2.03 -9.10
N ALA A 102 -14.04 -0.92 -8.49
CA ALA A 102 -12.92 -0.88 -7.54
C ALA A 102 -13.16 -1.82 -6.33
N GLU A 103 -14.38 -1.88 -5.81
CA GLU A 103 -14.81 -2.79 -4.75
C GLU A 103 -14.74 -4.27 -5.18
N ALA A 104 -14.91 -4.56 -6.47
CA ALA A 104 -14.79 -5.92 -7.01
C ALA A 104 -13.32 -6.32 -7.25
N TRP A 105 -12.47 -5.37 -7.64
CA TRP A 105 -11.06 -5.61 -7.90
C TRP A 105 -10.20 -5.66 -6.62
N LEU A 106 -10.59 -4.92 -5.58
CA LEU A 106 -9.85 -4.76 -4.32
C LEU A 106 -8.35 -4.46 -4.53
N PRO A 107 -7.99 -3.44 -5.32
CA PRO A 107 -6.59 -3.07 -5.53
C PRO A 107 -5.98 -2.54 -4.22
N GLU A 108 -4.72 -2.92 -3.94
CA GLU A 108 -4.02 -2.48 -2.73
C GLU A 108 -3.64 -0.99 -2.80
N VAL A 109 -3.42 -0.48 -4.01
CA VAL A 109 -3.10 0.93 -4.27
C VAL A 109 -4.28 1.60 -4.97
N MET A 110 -4.94 2.54 -4.27
CA MET A 110 -6.02 3.38 -4.80
C MET A 110 -5.64 4.85 -4.66
N ILE A 111 -5.54 5.57 -5.78
CA ILE A 111 -5.07 6.97 -5.79
C ILE A 111 -6.08 7.85 -6.52
N LEU A 112 -6.58 8.85 -5.81
CA LEU A 112 -7.39 9.94 -6.36
C LEU A 112 -6.47 11.11 -6.70
N VAL A 113 -6.39 11.46 -7.98
CA VAL A 113 -5.47 12.49 -8.49
C VAL A 113 -6.25 13.72 -8.90
N CYS A 114 -5.77 14.92 -8.55
CA CYS A 114 -6.19 16.17 -9.19
C CYS A 114 -4.97 17.05 -9.45
N ASP A 115 -5.12 18.12 -10.22
CA ASP A 115 -4.03 19.10 -10.36
C ASP A 115 -3.78 19.78 -9.02
N ARG A 116 -4.82 20.42 -8.49
CA ARG A 116 -4.88 21.08 -7.19
C ARG A 116 -6.31 21.06 -6.69
N VAL A 117 -6.50 20.97 -5.38
CA VAL A 117 -7.82 21.12 -4.77
C VAL A 117 -8.36 22.54 -4.94
N SER A 118 -9.67 22.67 -5.14
CA SER A 118 -10.32 23.94 -5.44
C SER A 118 -11.36 24.30 -4.39
N GLU A 119 -11.19 25.48 -3.76
CA GLU A 119 -12.18 26.02 -2.82
C GLU A 119 -13.55 26.32 -3.45
N ASN A 120 -13.58 26.54 -4.77
CA ASN A 120 -14.82 26.82 -5.51
C ASN A 120 -15.51 25.55 -6.07
N GLY A 121 -14.83 24.40 -5.99
CA GLY A 121 -15.30 23.11 -6.49
C GLY A 121 -15.33 22.05 -5.38
N VAL A 122 -14.39 21.12 -5.42
CA VAL A 122 -14.13 20.12 -4.39
C VAL A 122 -12.88 20.52 -3.63
N ASN A 123 -13.07 21.11 -2.45
CA ASN A 123 -11.96 21.53 -1.60
C ASN A 123 -11.22 20.33 -0.98
N ARG A 124 -10.10 20.62 -0.30
CA ARG A 124 -9.23 19.61 0.33
C ARG A 124 -10.00 18.70 1.28
N GLN A 125 -10.77 19.29 2.19
CA GLN A 125 -11.52 18.55 3.20
C GLN A 125 -12.48 17.54 2.54
N LYS A 126 -13.29 17.98 1.58
CA LYS A 126 -14.26 17.11 0.90
C LYS A 126 -13.56 15.99 0.12
N ALA A 127 -12.45 16.28 -0.54
CA ALA A 127 -11.65 15.27 -1.25
C ALA A 127 -11.05 14.23 -0.29
N GLN A 128 -10.48 14.68 0.84
CA GLN A 128 -9.90 13.80 1.85
C GLN A 128 -10.94 12.93 2.56
N GLU A 129 -12.08 13.50 2.95
CA GLU A 129 -13.20 12.73 3.53
C GLU A 129 -13.69 11.64 2.56
N TRP A 130 -13.81 11.97 1.28
CA TRP A 130 -14.16 11.00 0.24
C TRP A 130 -13.08 9.91 0.10
N CYS A 131 -11.81 10.29 0.12
CA CYS A 131 -10.67 9.38 0.04
C CYS A 131 -10.65 8.39 1.21
N ILE A 132 -10.75 8.88 2.45
CA ILE A 132 -10.80 8.05 3.67
C ILE A 132 -11.96 7.07 3.61
N LYS A 133 -13.15 7.55 3.21
CA LYS A 133 -14.35 6.72 3.11
C LYS A 133 -14.21 5.56 2.13
N HIS A 134 -13.48 5.76 1.03
CA HIS A 134 -13.38 4.79 -0.06
C HIS A 134 -11.99 4.13 -0.17
N GLY A 135 -11.08 4.40 0.76
CA GLY A 135 -9.73 3.83 0.79
C GLY A 135 -8.76 4.41 -0.23
N PHE A 136 -9.05 5.58 -0.81
CA PHE A 136 -8.14 6.24 -1.74
C PHE A 136 -7.11 7.10 -0.98
N GLU A 137 -5.96 7.31 -1.59
CA GLU A 137 -5.03 8.37 -1.24
C GLU A 137 -5.26 9.59 -2.16
N LEU A 138 -5.35 10.80 -1.60
CA LEU A 138 -5.41 12.03 -2.38
C LEU A 138 -4.00 12.48 -2.78
N VAL A 139 -3.76 12.65 -4.09
CA VAL A 139 -2.52 13.20 -4.62
C VAL A 139 -2.82 14.40 -5.51
N GLU A 140 -2.27 15.57 -5.14
CA GLU A 140 -2.27 16.76 -5.98
C GLU A 140 -1.01 16.77 -6.85
N LEU A 141 -1.15 16.97 -8.16
CA LEU A 141 -0.02 17.07 -9.09
C LEU A 141 0.79 18.35 -8.87
N SER A 142 0.11 19.44 -8.49
CA SER A 142 0.69 20.72 -8.15
C SER A 142 -0.02 21.29 -6.91
N PRO A 143 0.33 20.81 -5.69
CA PRO A 143 -0.22 21.35 -4.45
C PRO A 143 0.20 22.82 -4.24
N GLU A 144 -0.55 23.55 -3.41
CA GLU A 144 -0.19 24.92 -3.01
C GLU A 144 0.90 24.97 -1.97
N GLU A 145 0.71 24.13 -0.97
CA GLU A 145 1.60 24.00 0.17
C GLU A 145 2.43 22.75 -0.08
N LEU A 146 3.74 22.95 -0.22
CA LEU A 146 4.69 21.85 -0.24
C LEU A 146 5.07 21.50 1.21
N PRO A 147 5.37 20.22 1.48
CA PRO A 147 5.95 19.82 2.76
C PRO A 147 7.22 20.63 3.05
N GLU A 148 7.46 20.93 4.33
CA GLU A 148 8.64 21.66 4.76
C GLU A 148 9.91 20.86 4.43
N GLU A 149 10.86 21.49 3.73
CA GLU A 149 12.10 20.82 3.30
C GLU A 149 13.04 20.44 4.46
N ASP A 150 12.87 21.11 5.61
CA ASP A 150 13.66 20.89 6.83
C ASP A 150 13.12 19.74 7.70
N ASP A 151 12.00 19.11 7.32
CA ASP A 151 11.56 17.87 7.94
C ASP A 151 12.55 16.74 7.61
N ASP A 152 12.87 15.87 8.56
CA ASP A 152 13.79 14.75 8.33
C ASP A 152 13.24 13.76 7.29
N PHE A 153 11.91 13.73 7.12
CA PHE A 153 11.20 12.85 6.21
C PHE A 153 10.09 13.60 5.46
N PRO A 154 10.43 14.53 4.55
CA PRO A 154 9.43 15.33 3.87
C PRO A 154 8.56 14.43 2.99
N GLU A 155 7.24 14.58 3.12
CA GLU A 155 6.29 13.83 2.31
C GLU A 155 6.54 14.11 0.81
N SER A 156 6.34 13.10 -0.02
CA SER A 156 6.37 13.31 -1.48
C SER A 156 5.00 13.73 -1.98
N THR A 157 4.97 14.59 -2.99
CA THR A 157 3.74 15.05 -3.65
C THR A 157 3.78 14.78 -5.15
N GLY A 158 2.64 15.01 -5.82
CA GLY A 158 2.49 14.89 -7.26
C GLY A 158 2.89 13.54 -7.84
N VAL A 159 3.45 13.57 -9.06
CA VAL A 159 3.81 12.37 -9.82
C VAL A 159 4.81 11.49 -9.05
N LYS A 160 5.74 12.11 -8.31
CA LYS A 160 6.70 11.39 -7.47
C LYS A 160 5.98 10.50 -6.45
N ARG A 161 4.93 11.00 -5.81
CA ARG A 161 4.13 10.22 -4.85
C ARG A 161 3.40 9.06 -5.52
N ILE A 162 2.80 9.28 -6.70
CA ILE A 162 2.15 8.22 -7.48
C ILE A 162 3.15 7.10 -7.81
N VAL A 163 4.33 7.47 -8.34
CA VAL A 163 5.39 6.50 -8.68
C VAL A 163 5.85 5.74 -7.44
N GLN A 164 6.01 6.40 -6.29
CA GLN A 164 6.38 5.74 -5.04
C GLN A 164 5.33 4.73 -4.58
N ALA A 165 4.04 5.08 -4.61
CA ALA A 165 2.96 4.17 -4.25
C ALA A 165 2.94 2.93 -5.17
N LEU A 166 3.11 3.12 -6.49
CA LEU A 166 3.19 2.01 -7.45
C LEU A 166 4.45 1.15 -7.25
N ASN A 167 5.59 1.75 -6.89
CA ASN A 167 6.82 1.01 -6.55
C ASN A 167 6.72 0.27 -5.21
N ALA A 168 5.88 0.74 -4.29
CA ALA A 168 5.68 0.10 -2.98
C ALA A 168 4.67 -1.05 -3.03
N ASN A 169 3.89 -1.16 -4.10
CA ASN A 169 2.92 -2.24 -4.30
C ASN A 169 3.61 -3.62 -4.43
N VAL A 170 2.92 -4.68 -3.98
CA VAL A 170 3.38 -6.07 -4.14
C VAL A 170 2.74 -6.67 -5.39
N TRP A 171 3.39 -6.47 -6.54
CA TRP A 171 2.90 -6.98 -7.83
C TRP A 171 2.95 -8.51 -7.90
N SER A 172 1.93 -9.14 -8.49
CA SER A 172 1.81 -10.60 -8.55
C SER A 172 2.96 -11.32 -9.28
N ASN A 173 3.72 -10.60 -10.11
CA ASN A 173 4.88 -11.11 -10.83
C ASN A 173 6.21 -10.55 -10.32
N VAL A 174 6.25 -10.08 -9.07
CA VAL A 174 7.45 -9.56 -8.44
C VAL A 174 8.59 -10.58 -8.41
N VAL A 175 9.78 -10.15 -8.84
CA VAL A 175 11.03 -10.93 -8.78
C VAL A 175 12.00 -10.23 -7.84
N MET A 176 12.20 -10.80 -6.65
CA MET A 176 13.10 -10.22 -5.63
C MET A 176 14.56 -10.24 -6.10
N LYS A 177 15.25 -9.11 -5.92
CA LYS A 177 16.69 -9.01 -6.12
C LYS A 177 17.39 -9.60 -4.90
N ASN A 178 18.06 -10.72 -5.09
CA ASN A 178 18.86 -11.33 -4.03
C ASN A 178 20.17 -10.54 -3.84
N ASP A 179 20.20 -9.58 -2.93
CA ASP A 179 21.45 -8.97 -2.40
C ASP A 179 22.18 -9.94 -1.44
N ARG A 180 22.36 -11.20 -1.87
CA ARG A 180 22.96 -12.25 -1.02
C ARG A 180 24.00 -13.14 -1.68
N ASN A 181 24.66 -12.65 -2.73
CA ASN A 181 25.82 -13.34 -3.31
C ASN A 181 27.19 -12.64 -3.14
N GLN A 182 27.29 -11.59 -2.32
CA GLN A 182 28.62 -11.03 -1.94
C GLN A 182 28.94 -11.04 -0.43
N GLY A 183 28.02 -11.49 0.44
CA GLY A 183 28.21 -11.35 1.89
C GLY A 183 28.35 -12.64 2.72
N PHE A 184 27.89 -13.81 2.26
CA PHE A 184 27.78 -14.99 3.16
C PHE A 184 28.01 -16.36 2.50
N ASN A 185 28.78 -16.45 1.41
CA ASN A 185 29.26 -17.74 0.87
C ASN A 185 30.46 -18.34 1.65
N LEU A 186 30.71 -17.89 2.88
CA LEU A 186 31.78 -18.42 3.74
C LEU A 186 31.44 -19.75 4.43
N LEU A 187 30.19 -20.25 4.31
CA LEU A 187 29.78 -21.50 4.96
C LEU A 187 29.56 -22.67 4.00
N SER A 188 29.52 -22.42 2.68
CA SER A 188 29.42 -23.50 1.66
C SER A 188 30.72 -24.30 1.50
N SER A 189 31.84 -23.79 2.00
CA SER A 189 33.15 -24.47 1.99
C SER A 189 33.48 -25.24 3.27
N LEU A 190 32.60 -25.25 4.28
CA LEU A 190 32.83 -25.96 5.56
C LEU A 190 32.00 -27.23 5.73
N ALA A 191 31.01 -27.48 4.86
CA ALA A 191 30.23 -28.72 4.84
C ALA A 191 30.77 -29.75 3.83
N GLY A 192 32.06 -29.67 3.48
CA GLY A 192 32.71 -30.47 2.45
C GLY A 192 33.98 -31.17 2.92
N ALA A 193 33.96 -31.78 4.10
CA ALA A 193 34.99 -32.72 4.52
C ALA A 193 34.32 -33.92 5.18
N ASN A 194 34.18 -35.01 4.42
CA ASN A 194 34.42 -36.38 4.89
C ASN A 194 34.26 -37.33 3.69
N HIS A 195 35.39 -37.62 3.06
CA HIS A 195 35.56 -38.77 2.18
C HIS A 195 36.04 -39.95 3.05
N SER A 196 35.27 -41.03 3.07
CA SER A 196 35.76 -42.43 3.03
C SER A 196 34.57 -43.38 3.06
N THR A 197 34.19 -43.93 1.91
CA THR A 197 34.53 -45.29 1.42
C THR A 197 33.62 -46.39 1.98
N GLY A 198 32.91 -47.07 1.08
CA GLY A 198 32.80 -48.53 1.17
C GLY A 198 31.40 -49.13 1.09
N SER A 199 31.17 -49.79 -0.04
CA SER A 199 30.43 -51.04 -0.19
C SER A 199 28.96 -51.00 -0.62
N ALA A 200 28.75 -51.76 -1.69
CA ALA A 200 27.49 -52.13 -2.31
C ALA A 200 26.55 -52.87 -1.36
N GLU A 201 25.24 -52.74 -1.58
CA GLU A 201 24.34 -53.84 -1.93
C GLU A 201 22.89 -53.37 -2.11
N THR A 202 22.14 -54.24 -2.74
CA THR A 202 20.90 -54.07 -3.51
C THR A 202 19.62 -54.18 -2.65
N CYS A 203 18.48 -53.82 -3.27
CA CYS A 203 17.13 -54.36 -3.06
C CYS A 203 16.13 -53.66 -2.09
N HIS A 204 15.08 -53.12 -2.72
CA HIS A 204 13.65 -53.36 -2.49
C HIS A 204 12.97 -53.11 -1.12
N SER A 205 11.94 -52.26 -1.20
CA SER A 205 10.58 -52.40 -0.65
C SER A 205 10.39 -52.28 0.87
N GLU A 206 9.62 -51.27 1.30
CA GLU A 206 8.26 -51.40 1.85
C GLU A 206 7.86 -50.17 2.67
N GLN A 207 6.67 -49.67 2.36
CA GLN A 207 5.89 -48.71 3.13
C GLN A 207 5.15 -49.47 4.25
N PRO A 208 4.89 -48.86 5.41
CA PRO A 208 3.52 -48.98 5.94
C PRO A 208 2.95 -47.69 6.57
N GLN A 209 1.63 -47.57 6.45
CA GLN A 209 0.74 -46.53 6.98
C GLN A 209 0.31 -46.80 8.45
N LEU A 210 0.11 -45.70 9.20
CA LEU A 210 -0.89 -45.34 10.25
C LEU A 210 -1.42 -46.38 11.27
N PRO A 211 -1.83 -45.96 12.48
CA PRO A 211 -3.25 -45.61 12.68
C PRO A 211 -3.55 -44.45 13.66
N ALA A 212 -4.81 -43.99 13.57
CA ALA A 212 -5.50 -42.97 14.37
C ALA A 212 -6.23 -43.56 15.60
N ALA A 213 -6.54 -42.71 16.59
CA ALA A 213 -7.67 -42.79 17.55
C ALA A 213 -7.69 -41.50 18.40
N GLU A 214 -8.70 -40.62 18.29
CA GLU A 214 -9.96 -40.55 19.06
C GLU A 214 -9.92 -39.67 20.34
N ARG A 215 -10.63 -38.54 20.23
CA ARG A 215 -11.70 -38.01 21.14
C ARG A 215 -11.36 -37.76 22.62
N THR A 216 -11.67 -36.55 23.13
CA THR A 216 -12.84 -36.26 24.00
C THR A 216 -12.74 -34.86 24.65
N GLU A 217 -13.76 -34.02 24.45
CA GLU A 217 -14.11 -32.78 25.17
C GLU A 217 -14.46 -33.04 26.65
N PRO A 218 -14.40 -32.03 27.54
CA PRO A 218 -15.69 -31.58 28.07
C PRO A 218 -15.83 -30.06 28.32
N LEU A 219 -17.02 -29.60 27.94
CA LEU A 219 -17.79 -28.44 28.36
C LEU A 219 -17.89 -28.28 29.90
N LEU A 220 -17.81 -27.05 30.43
CA LEU A 220 -18.72 -26.53 31.46
C LEU A 220 -18.74 -24.98 31.49
N ASP A 221 -19.96 -24.46 31.46
CA ASP A 221 -20.40 -23.07 31.65
C ASP A 221 -20.04 -22.46 33.02
N HIS A 222 -19.87 -21.13 33.09
CA HIS A 222 -20.64 -20.25 34.00
C HIS A 222 -20.33 -18.74 33.84
N ARG A 223 -21.31 -18.03 33.25
CA ARG A 223 -22.06 -16.87 33.79
C ARG A 223 -21.34 -15.59 34.30
N GLY A 224 -21.73 -14.46 33.68
CA GLY A 224 -21.81 -13.10 34.25
C GLY A 224 -20.67 -12.18 33.80
N GLY A 225 -20.82 -10.93 33.38
CA GLY A 225 -21.92 -9.98 33.36
C GLY A 225 -21.28 -8.58 33.42
N ALA A 226 -21.65 -7.69 32.48
CA ALA A 226 -21.38 -6.24 32.45
C ALA A 226 -19.92 -5.75 32.34
N SER A 227 -19.64 -4.83 31.40
CA SER A 227 -19.49 -3.41 31.73
C SER A 227 -18.99 -2.62 30.53
N ASN A 228 -19.90 -1.86 29.95
CA ASN A 228 -19.69 -0.94 28.84
C ASN A 228 -19.10 0.34 29.47
N THR A 229 -17.78 0.43 29.63
CA THR A 229 -17.16 1.62 30.25
C THR A 229 -15.84 2.06 29.62
N THR A 230 -15.37 1.46 28.52
CA THR A 230 -14.07 1.83 27.93
C THR A 230 -14.15 2.93 26.88
N ASP A 231 -15.26 3.07 26.15
CA ASP A 231 -15.33 3.98 24.99
C ASP A 231 -15.51 5.45 25.40
N THR A 232 -16.19 5.74 26.51
CA THR A 232 -16.38 7.12 26.96
C THR A 232 -15.13 7.76 27.56
N GLN A 233 -14.11 6.96 27.91
CA GLN A 233 -12.88 7.47 28.53
C GLN A 233 -11.85 7.92 27.48
N VAL A 234 -11.87 7.32 26.28
CA VAL A 234 -10.94 7.67 25.18
C VAL A 234 -11.31 9.01 24.54
N ASP A 235 -12.60 9.24 24.30
CA ASP A 235 -13.10 10.51 23.73
C ASP A 235 -12.82 11.71 24.68
N SER A 236 -12.89 11.50 26.00
CA SER A 236 -12.60 12.55 26.99
C SER A 236 -11.12 12.92 27.08
N ILE A 237 -10.20 12.03 26.66
CA ILE A 237 -8.75 12.27 26.65
C ILE A 237 -8.35 13.00 25.36
N ALA A 238 -8.96 12.66 24.22
CA ALA A 238 -8.72 13.31 22.94
C ALA A 238 -9.11 14.81 22.96
N ASP A 239 -10.27 15.14 23.53
CA ASP A 239 -10.76 16.53 23.60
C ASP A 239 -9.90 17.45 24.49
N LYS A 240 -9.19 16.89 25.48
CA LYS A 240 -8.32 17.67 26.38
C LYS A 240 -6.94 17.95 25.78
N ALA A 241 -6.49 17.18 24.79
CA ALA A 241 -5.19 17.37 24.15
C ALA A 241 -5.18 18.52 23.12
N ALA A 242 -6.33 18.85 22.53
CA ALA A 242 -6.46 19.88 21.49
C ALA A 242 -6.36 21.33 22.02
N THR A 243 -6.42 21.55 23.33
CA THR A 243 -6.46 22.89 23.96
C THR A 243 -5.17 23.28 24.70
N LEU A 244 -4.14 22.43 24.66
CA LEU A 244 -2.91 22.64 25.43
C LEU A 244 -1.77 23.21 24.55
N PRO A 245 -0.94 24.14 25.08
CA PRO A 245 0.26 24.65 24.40
C PRO A 245 1.22 23.53 23.95
N HIS A 246 2.03 23.79 22.91
CA HIS A 246 2.90 22.80 22.25
C HIS A 246 3.75 21.97 23.22
N GLU A 247 4.39 22.61 24.21
CA GLU A 247 5.20 21.96 25.24
C GLU A 247 4.40 20.95 26.08
N GLN A 248 3.16 21.30 26.43
CA GLN A 248 2.29 20.42 27.22
C GLN A 248 1.74 19.26 26.38
N ARG A 249 1.56 19.46 25.06
CA ARG A 249 1.20 18.37 24.14
C ARG A 249 2.35 17.37 23.98
N LYS A 250 3.60 17.83 23.91
CA LYS A 250 4.79 16.96 23.83
C LYS A 250 4.92 16.07 25.07
N LEU A 251 4.83 16.64 26.26
CA LEU A 251 4.88 15.89 27.52
C LEU A 251 3.70 14.91 27.67
N HIS A 252 2.50 15.32 27.23
CA HIS A 252 1.33 14.45 27.26
C HIS A 252 1.48 13.27 26.28
N ALA A 253 1.94 13.53 25.06
CA ALA A 253 2.21 12.49 24.07
C ALA A 253 3.28 11.50 24.54
N GLU A 254 4.38 12.00 25.13
CA GLU A 254 5.42 11.16 25.71
C GLU A 254 4.86 10.24 26.81
N LYS A 255 4.04 10.79 27.70
CA LYS A 255 3.41 10.01 28.78
C LYS A 255 2.45 8.95 28.25
N VAL A 256 1.68 9.27 27.21
CA VAL A 256 0.75 8.32 26.55
C VAL A 256 1.54 7.22 25.84
N ALA A 257 2.61 7.57 25.12
CA ALA A 257 3.46 6.61 24.43
C ALA A 257 4.15 5.64 25.41
N LYS A 258 4.71 6.15 26.51
CA LYS A 258 5.30 5.32 27.57
C LYS A 258 4.27 4.39 28.22
N ALA A 259 3.07 4.89 28.51
CA ALA A 259 1.99 4.08 29.08
C ALA A 259 1.54 2.97 28.13
N PHE A 260 1.42 3.26 26.83
CA PHE A 260 1.07 2.28 25.81
C PHE A 260 2.16 1.21 25.66
N TRP A 261 3.44 1.61 25.62
CA TRP A 261 4.58 0.68 25.54
C TRP A 261 4.60 -0.31 26.71
N MET A 262 4.41 0.18 27.94
CA MET A 262 4.32 -0.67 29.11
C MET A 262 3.09 -1.61 29.06
N ALA A 263 1.97 -1.14 28.50
CA ALA A 263 0.74 -1.95 28.41
C ALA A 263 0.87 -3.13 27.43
N ILE A 264 1.72 -3.02 26.41
CA ILE A 264 2.00 -4.11 25.46
C ILE A 264 3.17 -5.02 25.89
N GLY A 265 3.70 -4.81 27.10
CA GLY A 265 4.75 -5.64 27.70
C GLY A 265 6.18 -5.16 27.46
N GLY A 266 6.36 -3.90 27.02
CA GLY A 266 7.67 -3.28 26.92
C GLY A 266 8.30 -3.02 28.30
N ASP A 267 9.62 -3.20 28.41
CA ASP A 267 10.31 -3.06 29.70
C ASP A 267 10.57 -1.59 30.04
N ARG A 268 10.56 -1.25 31.33
CA ARG A 268 10.74 0.13 31.79
C ARG A 268 12.17 0.63 31.53
N ASP A 269 13.13 -0.29 31.54
CA ASP A 269 14.54 0.00 31.31
C ASP A 269 14.81 0.41 29.85
N GLU A 270 13.94 0.05 28.90
CA GLU A 270 14.05 0.42 27.48
C GLU A 270 13.63 1.89 27.21
N ILE A 271 12.91 2.50 28.16
CA ILE A 271 12.39 3.88 28.07
C ILE A 271 12.99 4.81 29.14
N GLU A 272 13.76 4.28 30.08
CA GLU A 272 14.58 5.05 31.04
C GLU A 272 15.81 5.62 30.33
N GLY A 273 15.80 6.92 30.03
CA GLY A 273 16.90 7.64 29.36
C GLY A 273 16.49 8.41 28.11
N LEU A 274 15.28 8.20 27.60
CA LEU A 274 14.73 8.95 26.45
C LEU A 274 14.13 10.32 26.84
N SER A 275 14.43 10.83 28.04
CA SER A 275 13.98 12.15 28.49
C SER A 275 14.65 13.22 27.65
N SER A 276 13.89 14.17 27.11
CA SER A 276 14.44 15.32 26.36
C SER A 276 15.03 16.40 27.26
N ASP A 277 15.58 16.06 28.43
CA ASP A 277 16.20 17.00 29.36
C ASP A 277 17.69 17.27 29.08
N GLU A 278 18.15 17.02 27.85
CA GLU A 278 19.48 17.47 27.39
C GLU A 278 19.34 18.64 26.41
N GLU A 279 18.98 19.81 26.94
CA GLU A 279 19.36 21.11 26.36
C GLU A 279 20.42 21.78 27.27
N HIS A 280 21.64 21.89 26.72
CA HIS A 280 22.60 22.92 27.10
C HIS A 280 23.11 23.62 25.85
#